data_AF-A0A9D9LKC4-F1
#
_entry.id   AF-A0A9D9LKC4-F1
#
_cell.length_a   1.000
_cell.length_b   1.000
_cell.length_c   1.000
_cell.angle_alpha   90.00
_cell.angle_beta   90.00
_cell.angle_gamma   90.00
#
_symmetry.space_group_name_H-M   'P 1'
#
loop_
_entity.id
_entity.type
_entity.pdbx_description
1 polymer ?
#
loop_
_entity_poly.entity_id
_entity_poly.type
_entity_poly.pdbx_seq_one_letter_code
_entity_poly.pdbx_strand_id
1 'polypeptide(L)'
;MAIAGYAVGATQGYIYVRAEYPLAIDRLRLAIKQAERAGLLGNRIFESQFHFRIDIRIGAGAFVCGEETALLRSIEGRRGRPKPRPPYPSERGLWGMPTVINNVETLANVAPILRNGSAWFASIGTPKSAGTKVFALAGKIRNTGLIEVPMGIPLRTIIFDIGGGTPEGTEFKAAQTGGPSGGCIPKEHLDLPVDYESLATVGSMMGSGGLIVMDSTSNMVDVARFFMEFCMDESCGKCIPCRVGTVHIHGLLDKISQGEATPGDLALLEELCLMVRETSLCGLGQSAPTPVMSTLRFFRGEYESMLRPAAAYRPGGNGAPHESSAG
;
A
#
# COMPACT_ATOMS: atom_id res chain seq x y z
N MET A 1 -5.80 5.86 -22.22
CA MET A 1 -7.13 6.39 -21.81
C MET A 1 -8.14 6.42 -22.95
N ALA A 2 -7.89 7.10 -24.09
CA ALA A 2 -8.85 7.18 -25.19
C ALA A 2 -9.38 5.81 -25.66
N ILE A 3 -8.49 4.81 -25.78
CA ILE A 3 -8.87 3.42 -26.11
C ILE A 3 -9.85 2.83 -25.07
N ALA A 4 -9.56 2.99 -23.77
CA ALA A 4 -10.43 2.51 -22.71
C ALA A 4 -11.77 3.26 -22.71
N GLY A 5 -11.75 4.57 -22.96
CA GLY A 5 -12.95 5.39 -23.12
C GLY A 5 -13.83 4.90 -24.27
N TYR A 6 -13.22 4.62 -25.43
CA TYR A 6 -13.91 4.04 -26.58
C TYR A 6 -14.58 2.70 -26.23
N ALA A 7 -13.86 1.80 -25.55
CA ALA A 7 -14.36 0.48 -25.19
C ALA A 7 -15.61 0.51 -24.27
N VAL A 8 -15.74 1.54 -23.42
CA VAL A 8 -16.86 1.67 -22.47
C VAL A 8 -17.86 2.77 -22.85
N GLY A 9 -17.69 3.41 -24.02
CA GLY A 9 -18.53 4.52 -24.48
C GLY A 9 -18.35 5.82 -23.70
N ALA A 10 -17.25 5.99 -22.97
CA ALA A 10 -16.95 7.24 -22.26
C ALA A 10 -16.36 8.29 -23.21
N THR A 11 -16.82 9.53 -23.07
CA THR A 11 -16.39 10.68 -23.89
C THR A 11 -15.52 11.67 -23.12
N GLN A 12 -15.38 11.45 -21.81
CA GLN A 12 -14.61 12.28 -20.89
C GLN A 12 -13.73 11.40 -20.00
N GLY A 13 -12.47 11.79 -19.86
CA GLY A 13 -11.51 11.22 -18.92
C GLY A 13 -11.04 12.24 -17.89
N TYR A 14 -10.68 11.76 -16.71
CA TYR A 14 -10.03 12.56 -15.68
C TYR A 14 -8.75 11.86 -15.26
N ILE A 15 -7.62 12.58 -15.32
CA ILE A 15 -6.36 12.13 -14.73
C ILE A 15 -6.23 12.81 -13.37
N TYR A 16 -6.42 12.06 -12.30
CA TYR A 16 -6.18 12.53 -10.94
C TYR A 16 -4.68 12.37 -10.61
N VAL A 17 -3.97 13.47 -10.45
CA VAL A 17 -2.52 13.51 -10.23
C VAL A 17 -2.24 14.14 -8.86
N ARG A 18 -1.29 13.57 -8.13
CA ARG A 18 -0.78 14.13 -6.88
C ARG A 18 -0.16 15.52 -7.09
N ALA A 19 -0.41 16.46 -6.17
CA ALA A 19 0.19 17.80 -6.22
C ALA A 19 1.71 17.76 -6.08
N GLU A 20 2.21 16.74 -5.40
CA GLU A 20 3.62 16.48 -5.16
C GLU A 20 4.40 16.16 -6.45
N TYR A 21 3.72 16.00 -7.59
CA TYR A 21 4.30 15.63 -8.89
C TYR A 21 4.22 16.77 -9.93
N PRO A 22 4.83 17.95 -9.69
CA PRO A 22 4.71 19.11 -10.58
C PRO A 22 5.21 18.79 -11.99
N LEU A 23 6.33 18.08 -12.11
CA LEU A 23 6.90 17.69 -13.40
C LEU A 23 6.00 16.72 -14.18
N ALA A 24 5.29 15.82 -13.49
CA ALA A 24 4.33 14.93 -14.14
C ALA A 24 3.12 15.70 -14.66
N ILE A 25 2.62 16.66 -13.87
CA ILE A 25 1.51 17.54 -14.25
C ILE A 25 1.87 18.33 -15.52
N ASP A 26 3.04 18.95 -15.55
CA ASP A 26 3.47 19.76 -16.70
C ASP A 26 3.65 18.92 -17.96
N ARG A 27 4.26 17.73 -17.83
CA ARG A 27 4.41 16.78 -18.94
C ARG A 27 3.07 16.26 -19.44
N LEU A 28 2.13 15.94 -18.55
CA LEU A 28 0.79 15.50 -18.93
C LEU A 28 0.03 16.61 -19.66
N ARG A 29 0.09 17.85 -19.16
CA ARG A 29 -0.53 19.01 -19.83
C ARG A 29 0.02 19.21 -21.23
N LEU A 30 1.34 19.11 -21.40
CA LEU A 30 1.99 19.21 -22.71
C LEU A 30 1.55 18.07 -23.63
N ALA A 31 1.57 16.82 -23.14
CA ALA A 31 1.20 15.64 -23.92
C ALA A 31 -0.28 15.66 -24.36
N ILE A 32 -1.20 16.10 -23.49
CA ILE A 32 -2.62 16.26 -23.85
C ILE A 32 -2.76 17.29 -24.97
N LYS A 33 -2.13 18.47 -24.84
CA LYS A 33 -2.16 19.51 -25.89
C LYS A 33 -1.58 19.01 -27.22
N GLN A 34 -0.49 18.24 -27.18
CA GLN A 34 0.10 17.64 -28.37
C GLN A 34 -0.84 16.62 -29.02
N ALA A 35 -1.47 15.76 -28.22
CA ALA A 35 -2.42 14.76 -28.70
C ALA A 35 -3.69 15.41 -29.32
N GLU A 36 -4.19 16.50 -28.73
CA GLU A 36 -5.29 17.28 -29.31
C GLU A 36 -4.91 17.90 -30.65
N ARG A 37 -3.72 18.53 -30.76
CA ARG A 37 -3.21 19.09 -32.03
C ARG A 37 -3.02 18.04 -33.11
N ALA A 38 -2.65 16.82 -32.73
CA ALA A 38 -2.49 15.70 -33.64
C ALA A 38 -3.82 14.97 -33.96
N GLY A 39 -4.96 15.42 -33.43
CA GLY A 39 -6.26 14.78 -33.66
C GLY A 39 -6.42 13.41 -32.98
N LEU A 40 -5.56 13.10 -31.99
CA LEU A 40 -5.59 11.85 -31.21
C LEU A 40 -6.50 11.97 -29.97
N LEU A 41 -6.84 13.19 -29.58
CA LEU A 41 -7.80 13.54 -28.53
C LEU A 41 -8.68 14.70 -29.02
N GLY A 42 -9.81 14.92 -28.34
CA GLY A 42 -10.77 15.96 -28.69
C GLY A 42 -11.94 15.39 -29.48
N ASN A 43 -12.38 16.12 -30.50
CA ASN A 43 -13.57 15.78 -31.28
C ASN A 43 -13.20 15.01 -32.55
N ARG A 44 -14.05 14.05 -32.96
CA ARG A 44 -13.92 13.30 -34.22
C ARG A 44 -12.54 12.68 -34.41
N ILE A 45 -12.08 11.93 -33.40
CA ILE A 45 -10.76 11.28 -33.40
C ILE A 45 -10.68 10.32 -34.60
N PHE A 46 -9.64 10.46 -35.42
CA PHE A 46 -9.47 9.76 -36.70
C PHE A 46 -10.69 9.87 -37.64
N GLU A 47 -11.34 11.04 -37.68
CA GLU A 47 -12.54 11.33 -38.47
C GLU A 47 -13.79 10.48 -38.11
N SER A 48 -13.71 9.70 -37.04
CA SER A 48 -14.82 8.90 -36.52
C SER A 48 -15.87 9.75 -35.79
N GLN A 49 -16.97 9.12 -35.36
CA GLN A 49 -17.95 9.77 -34.47
C GLN A 49 -17.48 9.85 -33.01
N PHE A 50 -16.38 9.18 -32.67
CA PHE A 50 -15.86 9.14 -31.32
C PHE A 50 -15.16 10.45 -30.95
N HIS A 51 -15.41 10.91 -29.73
CA HIS A 51 -14.78 12.07 -29.13
C HIS A 51 -14.35 11.71 -27.72
N PHE A 52 -13.18 12.18 -27.31
CA PHE A 52 -12.64 11.92 -25.99
C PHE A 52 -11.79 13.08 -25.51
N ARG A 53 -12.20 13.69 -24.39
CA ARG A 53 -11.47 14.78 -23.74
C ARG A 53 -10.85 14.31 -22.43
N ILE A 54 -9.78 14.95 -22.02
CA ILE A 54 -9.08 14.61 -20.78
C ILE A 54 -8.85 15.90 -19.98
N ASP A 55 -9.30 15.89 -18.74
CA ASP A 55 -8.97 16.92 -17.76
C ASP A 55 -8.02 16.38 -16.70
N ILE A 56 -7.05 17.22 -16.30
CA ILE A 56 -6.17 16.92 -15.17
C ILE A 56 -6.78 17.51 -13.91
N ARG A 57 -6.94 16.66 -12.89
CA ARG A 57 -7.33 17.06 -11.53
C ARG A 57 -6.14 16.88 -10.61
N ILE A 58 -5.77 17.95 -9.92
CA ILE A 58 -4.62 17.95 -9.02
C ILE A 58 -5.14 17.72 -7.61
N GLY A 59 -4.62 16.68 -6.95
CA GLY A 59 -4.91 16.40 -5.54
C GLY A 59 -4.27 17.42 -4.59
N ALA A 60 -4.42 17.21 -3.29
CA ALA A 60 -3.89 18.12 -2.27
C ALA A 60 -3.19 17.37 -1.12
N GLY A 61 -2.33 16.40 -1.47
CA GLY A 61 -1.49 15.69 -0.49
C GLY A 61 -2.24 14.78 0.48
N ALA A 62 -3.19 13.98 -0.02
CA ALA A 62 -3.88 12.97 0.78
C ALA A 62 -3.81 11.61 0.09
N PHE A 63 -3.11 10.65 0.71
CA PHE A 63 -2.93 9.28 0.21
C PHE A 63 -4.27 8.55 0.09
N VAL A 64 -5.19 8.76 1.03
CA VAL A 64 -6.54 8.19 0.99
C VAL A 64 -7.32 8.58 -0.26
N CYS A 65 -7.02 9.71 -0.90
CA CYS A 65 -7.63 10.10 -2.18
C CYS A 65 -7.17 9.25 -3.37
N GLY A 66 -6.22 8.32 -3.18
CA GLY A 66 -5.92 7.26 -4.14
C GLY A 66 -6.93 6.10 -4.10
N GLU A 67 -7.73 5.98 -3.03
CA GLU A 67 -8.83 5.02 -2.95
C GLU A 67 -9.95 5.42 -3.91
N GLU A 68 -10.55 4.44 -4.60
CA GLU A 68 -11.42 4.68 -5.75
C GLU A 68 -12.60 5.62 -5.45
N THR A 69 -13.28 5.45 -4.31
CA THR A 69 -14.47 6.25 -3.97
C THR A 69 -14.09 7.60 -3.36
N ALA A 70 -12.95 7.68 -2.66
CA ALA A 70 -12.38 8.93 -2.17
C ALA A 70 -11.89 9.82 -3.32
N LEU A 71 -11.25 9.21 -4.33
CA LEU A 71 -10.78 9.87 -5.55
C LEU A 71 -11.94 10.59 -6.25
N LEU A 72 -13.05 9.89 -6.48
CA LEU A 72 -14.25 10.48 -7.08
C LEU A 72 -14.73 11.71 -6.31
N ARG A 73 -14.81 11.61 -4.98
CA ARG A 73 -15.25 12.73 -4.14
C ARG A 73 -14.28 13.89 -4.19
N SER A 74 -12.98 13.63 -4.27
CA SER A 74 -11.97 14.68 -4.42
C SER A 74 -12.15 15.41 -5.76
N ILE A 75 -12.39 14.69 -6.86
CA ILE A 75 -12.72 15.29 -8.16
C ILE A 75 -14.01 16.13 -8.09
N GLU A 76 -15.01 15.67 -7.34
CA GLU A 76 -16.25 16.41 -7.07
C GLU A 76 -16.07 17.67 -6.19
N GLY A 77 -14.85 17.98 -5.74
CA GLY A 77 -14.56 19.11 -4.85
C GLY A 77 -14.96 18.87 -3.39
N ARG A 78 -15.23 17.61 -3.01
CA ARG A 78 -15.58 17.20 -1.65
C ARG A 78 -14.35 16.66 -0.93
N ARG A 79 -14.41 16.61 0.41
CA ARG A 79 -13.41 15.87 1.21
C ARG A 79 -13.34 14.41 0.74
N GLY A 80 -12.12 13.93 0.46
CA GLY A 80 -11.82 12.57 -0.01
C GLY A 80 -12.00 11.49 1.06
N ARG A 81 -13.22 11.35 1.61
CA ARG A 81 -13.56 10.23 2.51
C ARG A 81 -14.27 9.13 1.71
N PRO A 82 -13.77 7.89 1.73
CA PRO A 82 -14.38 6.77 1.00
C PRO A 82 -15.86 6.56 1.32
N LYS A 83 -16.59 5.95 0.38
CA LYS A 83 -17.98 5.50 0.56
C LYS A 83 -18.04 3.97 0.56
N PRO A 84 -18.85 3.35 1.44
CA PRO A 84 -19.14 1.93 1.34
C PRO A 84 -19.71 1.60 -0.04
N ARG A 85 -19.41 0.39 -0.51
CA ARG A 85 -20.03 -0.24 -1.68
C ARG A 85 -21.09 -1.24 -1.17
N PRO A 86 -22.23 -1.43 -1.87
CA PRO A 86 -22.69 -0.74 -3.09
C PRO A 86 -23.24 0.70 -2.86
N PRO A 87 -23.40 1.51 -3.93
CA PRO A 87 -23.16 1.19 -5.34
C PRO A 87 -21.67 1.24 -5.72
N TYR A 88 -21.28 0.44 -6.72
CA TYR A 88 -19.92 0.47 -7.26
C TYR A 88 -19.73 1.68 -8.19
N PRO A 89 -18.50 2.23 -8.33
CA PRO A 89 -18.21 3.31 -9.27
C PRO A 89 -18.62 3.03 -10.72
N SER A 90 -18.50 1.78 -11.16
CA SER A 90 -18.90 1.34 -12.50
C SER A 90 -20.40 1.48 -12.76
N GLU A 91 -21.22 1.50 -11.71
CA GLU A 91 -22.67 1.71 -11.79
C GLU A 91 -23.03 3.17 -11.52
N ARG A 92 -22.46 3.73 -10.44
CA ARG A 92 -22.75 5.10 -9.98
C ARG A 92 -21.51 5.74 -9.35
N GLY A 93 -20.62 6.23 -10.22
CA GLY A 93 -19.36 6.87 -9.87
C GLY A 93 -19.42 8.39 -9.89
N LEU A 94 -18.56 9.00 -10.72
CA LEU A 94 -18.34 10.45 -10.79
C LEU A 94 -19.63 11.19 -11.16
N TRP A 95 -20.09 12.09 -10.29
CA TRP A 95 -21.37 12.82 -10.44
C TRP A 95 -22.57 11.90 -10.70
N GLY A 96 -22.53 10.67 -10.21
CA GLY A 96 -23.60 9.69 -10.38
C GLY A 96 -23.56 8.95 -11.72
N MET A 97 -22.56 9.17 -12.56
CA MET A 97 -22.41 8.47 -13.85
C MET A 97 -21.58 7.18 -13.69
N PRO A 98 -21.86 6.13 -14.48
CA PRO A 98 -20.97 4.96 -14.62
C PRO A 98 -19.53 5.40 -14.87
N THR A 99 -18.61 5.03 -13.99
CA THR A 99 -17.21 5.46 -14.04
C THR A 99 -16.27 4.30 -13.80
N VAL A 100 -15.42 4.02 -14.78
CA VAL A 100 -14.30 3.08 -14.62
C VAL A 100 -13.08 3.81 -14.07
N ILE A 101 -12.47 3.26 -13.03
CA ILE A 101 -11.28 3.81 -12.38
C ILE A 101 -10.17 2.77 -12.53
N ASN A 102 -9.04 3.17 -13.11
CA ASN A 102 -7.91 2.27 -13.34
C ASN A 102 -6.61 3.01 -13.01
N ASN A 103 -5.61 2.26 -12.55
CA ASN A 103 -4.26 2.79 -12.36
C ASN A 103 -3.66 3.20 -13.72
N VAL A 104 -2.71 4.15 -13.67
CA VAL A 104 -1.96 4.61 -14.85
C VAL A 104 -1.26 3.45 -15.56
N GLU A 105 -0.62 2.55 -14.81
CA GLU A 105 0.09 1.37 -15.35
C GLU A 105 -0.88 0.46 -16.13
N THR A 106 -2.05 0.16 -15.55
CA THR A 106 -3.11 -0.62 -16.21
C THR A 106 -3.51 0.00 -17.54
N LEU A 107 -3.75 1.32 -17.56
CA LEU A 107 -4.16 2.02 -18.79
C LEU A 107 -3.02 2.19 -19.80
N ALA A 108 -1.77 2.22 -19.34
CA ALA A 108 -0.59 2.27 -20.19
C ALA A 108 -0.38 0.94 -20.94
N ASN A 109 -0.67 -0.19 -20.28
CA ASN A 109 -0.56 -1.52 -20.88
C ASN A 109 -1.59 -1.80 -21.99
N VAL A 110 -2.72 -1.07 -22.03
CA VAL A 110 -3.78 -1.29 -23.04
C VAL A 110 -3.26 -1.14 -24.48
N ALA A 111 -2.46 -0.11 -24.77
CA ALA A 111 -2.00 0.15 -26.15
C ALA A 111 -1.01 -0.92 -26.66
N PRO A 112 0.03 -1.34 -25.90
CA PRO A 112 0.84 -2.50 -26.24
C PRO A 112 0.01 -3.79 -26.42
N ILE A 113 -0.95 -4.06 -25.53
CA ILE A 113 -1.81 -5.26 -25.62
C ILE A 113 -2.58 -5.29 -26.93
N LEU A 114 -3.19 -4.18 -27.35
CA LEU A 114 -3.92 -4.15 -28.62
C LEU A 114 -3.03 -4.29 -29.85
N ARG A 115 -1.79 -3.78 -29.79
CA ARG A 115 -0.84 -3.86 -30.91
C ARG A 115 -0.28 -5.27 -31.10
N ASN A 116 0.03 -5.96 -30.00
CA ASN A 116 0.70 -7.26 -30.03
C ASN A 116 -0.27 -8.45 -29.86
N GLY A 117 -1.52 -8.19 -29.47
CA GLY A 117 -2.53 -9.19 -29.15
C GLY A 117 -2.54 -9.58 -27.67
N SER A 118 -3.70 -10.02 -27.18
CA SER A 118 -3.87 -10.45 -25.79
C SER A 118 -3.03 -11.69 -25.45
N ALA A 119 -2.87 -12.61 -26.40
CA ALA A 119 -2.04 -13.81 -26.22
C ALA A 119 -0.56 -13.47 -25.95
N TRP A 120 -0.04 -12.40 -26.55
CA TRP A 120 1.32 -11.92 -26.27
C TRP A 120 1.46 -11.50 -24.81
N PHE A 121 0.57 -10.65 -24.30
CA PHE A 121 0.64 -10.20 -22.92
C PHE A 121 0.39 -11.34 -21.92
N ALA A 122 -0.54 -12.25 -22.26
CA ALA A 122 -0.83 -13.44 -21.48
C ALA A 122 0.31 -14.46 -21.47
N SER A 123 1.22 -14.42 -22.44
CA SER A 123 2.40 -15.29 -22.49
C SER A 123 3.51 -14.86 -21.53
N ILE A 124 3.42 -13.64 -20.98
CA ILE A 124 4.38 -13.10 -20.02
C ILE A 124 3.84 -13.33 -18.62
N GLY A 125 4.70 -13.76 -17.70
CA GLY A 125 4.36 -13.96 -16.29
C GLY A 125 3.78 -15.35 -16.00
N THR A 126 2.85 -15.45 -15.04
CA THR A 126 2.25 -16.73 -14.63
C THR A 126 0.84 -16.89 -15.18
N PRO A 127 0.30 -18.13 -15.27
CA PRO A 127 -1.04 -18.36 -15.84
C PRO A 127 -2.17 -17.57 -15.17
N LYS A 128 -2.03 -17.25 -13.89
CA LYS A 128 -3.02 -16.49 -13.11
C LYS A 128 -2.63 -15.03 -12.89
N SER A 129 -1.40 -14.66 -13.26
CA SER A 129 -0.85 -13.31 -13.13
C SER A 129 -0.08 -12.95 -14.40
N ALA A 130 -0.83 -12.65 -15.46
CA ALA A 130 -0.27 -12.31 -16.77
C ALA A 130 0.33 -10.90 -16.82
N GLY A 131 1.37 -10.73 -17.63
CA GLY A 131 1.98 -9.47 -17.96
C GLY A 131 3.22 -9.12 -17.14
N THR A 132 3.56 -7.84 -17.18
CA THR A 132 4.66 -7.24 -16.45
C THR A 132 4.16 -6.39 -15.30
N LYS A 133 5.05 -6.11 -14.35
CA LYS A 133 4.82 -5.17 -13.26
C LYS A 133 6.01 -4.23 -13.14
N VAL A 134 5.71 -2.95 -12.98
CA VAL A 134 6.70 -1.94 -12.61
C VAL A 134 6.86 -1.93 -11.08
N PHE A 135 8.10 -2.08 -10.63
CA PHE A 135 8.49 -1.91 -9.23
C PHE A 135 9.36 -0.67 -9.02
N ALA A 136 9.09 0.05 -7.93
CA ALA A 136 9.96 1.07 -7.37
C ALA A 136 10.84 0.41 -6.30
N LEU A 137 12.10 0.14 -6.67
CA LEU A 137 13.10 -0.50 -5.83
C LEU A 137 13.80 0.54 -4.98
N ALA A 138 13.65 0.43 -3.65
CA ALA A 138 14.18 1.38 -2.67
C ALA A 138 14.64 0.67 -1.38
N GLY A 139 15.17 1.45 -0.43
CA GLY A 139 15.66 0.94 0.85
C GLY A 139 17.15 0.61 0.84
N LYS A 140 17.54 -0.42 1.59
CA LYS A 140 18.92 -0.89 1.75
C LYS A 140 19.33 -1.77 0.57
N ILE A 141 19.48 -1.17 -0.61
CA ILE A 141 19.83 -1.86 -1.86
C ILE A 141 20.79 -1.01 -2.71
N ARG A 142 21.71 -1.66 -3.43
CA ARG A 142 22.75 -0.97 -4.22
C ARG A 142 22.16 -0.18 -5.40
N ASN A 143 21.32 -0.82 -6.20
CA ASN A 143 20.70 -0.21 -7.37
C ASN A 143 19.26 0.18 -7.02
N THR A 144 19.01 1.47 -6.80
CA THR A 144 17.66 2.01 -6.60
C THR A 144 17.09 2.55 -7.90
N GLY A 145 15.78 2.43 -8.11
CA GLY A 145 15.15 2.91 -9.34
C GLY A 145 13.81 2.26 -9.65
N LEU A 146 13.37 2.45 -10.90
CA LEU A 146 12.19 1.79 -11.45
C LEU A 146 12.65 0.63 -12.34
N ILE A 147 12.09 -0.55 -12.10
CA ILE A 147 12.31 -1.74 -12.92
C ILE A 147 10.97 -2.27 -13.42
N GLU A 148 10.94 -2.81 -14.63
CA GLU A 148 9.80 -3.54 -15.16
C GLU A 148 10.19 -5.00 -15.33
N VAL A 149 9.44 -5.90 -14.68
CA VAL A 149 9.77 -7.32 -14.65
C VAL A 149 8.52 -8.15 -14.97
N PRO A 150 8.67 -9.37 -15.53
CA PRO A 150 7.56 -10.29 -15.68
C PRO A 150 6.98 -10.67 -14.32
N MET A 151 5.66 -10.81 -14.24
CA MET A 151 5.00 -11.32 -13.03
C MET A 151 5.49 -12.73 -12.67
N GLY A 152 5.66 -13.01 -11.38
CA GLY A 152 6.17 -14.31 -10.91
C GLY A 152 7.69 -14.49 -10.99
N ILE A 153 8.44 -13.46 -11.40
CA ILE A 153 9.90 -13.46 -11.24
C ILE A 153 10.25 -13.70 -9.75
N PRO A 154 11.28 -14.51 -9.42
CA PRO A 154 11.67 -14.72 -8.03
C PRO A 154 12.13 -13.42 -7.36
N LEU A 155 11.77 -13.23 -6.08
CA LEU A 155 12.23 -12.07 -5.31
C LEU A 155 13.77 -11.99 -5.30
N ARG A 156 14.46 -13.11 -5.17
CA ARG A 156 15.93 -13.20 -5.24
C ARG A 156 16.50 -12.50 -6.47
N THR A 157 15.94 -12.76 -7.65
CA THR A 157 16.41 -12.17 -8.90
C THR A 157 16.21 -10.66 -8.92
N ILE A 158 15.07 -10.17 -8.40
CA ILE A 158 14.86 -8.73 -8.25
C ILE A 158 15.91 -8.11 -7.32
N ILE A 159 16.18 -8.72 -6.16
CA ILE A 159 17.08 -8.17 -5.16
C ILE A 159 18.54 -8.22 -5.59
N PHE A 160 19.02 -9.39 -6.02
CA PHE A 160 20.45 -9.64 -6.22
C PHE A 160 20.90 -9.41 -7.65
N ASP A 161 20.14 -9.87 -8.65
CA ASP A 161 20.56 -9.78 -10.05
C ASP A 161 20.30 -8.37 -10.62
N ILE A 162 19.13 -7.81 -10.32
CA ILE A 162 18.72 -6.47 -10.79
C ILE A 162 19.17 -5.40 -9.80
N GLY A 163 18.81 -5.58 -8.53
CA GLY A 163 19.08 -4.61 -7.47
C GLY A 163 20.51 -4.58 -6.94
N GLY A 164 21.35 -5.56 -7.31
CA GLY A 164 22.74 -5.64 -6.88
C GLY A 164 22.94 -6.04 -5.41
N GLY A 165 21.89 -6.46 -4.71
CA GLY A 165 21.92 -6.88 -3.31
C GLY A 165 22.00 -5.73 -2.30
N THR A 166 22.18 -6.09 -1.03
CA THR A 166 22.32 -5.15 0.09
C THR A 166 23.69 -4.45 0.10
N PRO A 167 23.84 -3.32 0.83
CA PRO A 167 25.13 -2.67 1.04
C PRO A 167 26.21 -3.62 1.57
N GLU A 168 27.49 -3.32 1.29
CA GLU A 168 28.61 -4.15 1.73
C GLU A 168 28.61 -4.36 3.25
N GLY A 169 28.90 -5.59 3.68
CA GLY A 169 28.93 -5.97 5.10
C GLY A 169 27.57 -6.18 5.74
N THR A 170 26.46 -6.09 4.99
CA THR A 170 25.10 -6.32 5.49
C THR A 170 24.42 -7.45 4.74
N GLU A 171 23.55 -8.18 5.42
CA GLU A 171 22.77 -9.29 4.83
C GLU A 171 21.33 -8.88 4.59
N PHE A 172 20.70 -9.45 3.56
CA PHE A 172 19.26 -9.28 3.34
C PHE A 172 18.47 -9.83 4.52
N LYS A 173 17.60 -8.99 5.10
CA LYS A 173 16.72 -9.36 6.21
C LYS A 173 15.28 -9.58 5.74
N ALA A 174 14.75 -8.60 5.01
CA ALA A 174 13.38 -8.65 4.50
C ALA A 174 13.19 -7.70 3.31
N ALA A 175 12.12 -7.91 2.55
CA ALA A 175 11.58 -6.94 1.62
C ALA A 175 10.12 -6.67 1.94
N GLN A 176 9.70 -5.40 1.95
CA GLN A 176 8.29 -5.06 2.02
C GLN A 176 7.78 -4.79 0.60
N THR A 177 6.66 -5.43 0.26
CA THR A 177 5.94 -5.18 -1.01
C THR A 177 4.53 -4.71 -0.71
N GLY A 178 3.97 -3.91 -1.62
CA GLY A 178 2.59 -3.42 -1.51
C GLY A 178 2.47 -1.98 -1.00
N GLY A 179 3.60 -1.29 -0.84
CA GLY A 179 3.64 0.07 -0.29
C GLY A 179 3.47 0.09 1.23
N PRO A 180 3.11 1.25 1.82
CA PRO A 180 3.10 1.43 3.27
C PRO A 180 2.18 0.47 4.04
N SER A 181 1.13 -0.05 3.42
CA SER A 181 0.20 -1.01 4.04
C SER A 181 0.48 -2.46 3.63
N GLY A 182 1.66 -2.72 3.07
CA GLY A 182 2.12 -4.03 2.62
C GLY A 182 2.82 -4.86 3.68
N GLY A 183 2.93 -6.16 3.45
CA GLY A 183 3.61 -7.10 4.35
C GLY A 183 5.10 -7.25 4.04
N CYS A 184 5.85 -7.73 5.02
CA CYS A 184 7.27 -8.06 4.89
C CYS A 184 7.45 -9.53 4.46
N ILE A 185 8.38 -9.74 3.54
CA ILE A 185 8.82 -11.04 3.03
C ILE A 185 10.22 -11.27 3.61
N PRO A 186 10.39 -12.20 4.56
CA PRO A 186 11.67 -12.42 5.21
C PRO A 186 12.61 -13.25 4.31
N LYS A 187 13.89 -13.33 4.68
CA LYS A 187 14.94 -14.02 3.91
C LYS A 187 14.62 -15.49 3.58
N GLU A 188 13.82 -16.18 4.41
CA GLU A 188 13.42 -17.57 4.19
C GLU A 188 12.51 -17.73 2.96
N HIS A 189 11.87 -16.64 2.53
CA HIS A 189 10.99 -16.59 1.36
C HIS A 189 11.60 -15.82 0.18
N LEU A 190 12.93 -15.74 0.11
CA LEU A 190 13.63 -15.02 -0.94
C LEU A 190 13.42 -15.62 -2.35
N ASP A 191 13.15 -16.93 -2.44
CA ASP A 191 12.85 -17.60 -3.71
C ASP A 191 11.36 -17.58 -4.09
N LEU A 192 10.53 -16.86 -3.31
CA LEU A 192 9.10 -16.72 -3.58
C LEU A 192 8.87 -16.01 -4.94
N PRO A 193 8.03 -16.57 -5.82
CA PRO A 193 7.58 -15.89 -7.03
C PRO A 193 6.83 -14.60 -6.65
N VAL A 194 7.17 -13.49 -7.30
CA VAL A 194 6.50 -12.21 -7.06
C VAL A 194 5.26 -12.09 -7.95
N ASP A 195 4.19 -12.77 -7.53
CA ASP A 195 2.85 -12.71 -8.11
C ASP A 195 1.75 -12.56 -7.03
N TYR A 196 0.50 -12.31 -7.44
CA TYR A 196 -0.57 -11.99 -6.48
C TYR A 196 -0.84 -13.11 -5.47
N GLU A 197 -0.81 -14.37 -5.92
CA GLU A 197 -1.18 -15.52 -5.09
C GLU A 197 -0.06 -15.87 -4.13
N SER A 198 1.18 -15.93 -4.63
CA SER A 198 2.37 -16.27 -3.87
C SER A 198 2.61 -15.25 -2.75
N LEU A 199 2.49 -13.96 -3.04
CA LEU A 199 2.65 -12.90 -2.03
C LEU A 199 1.59 -12.98 -0.93
N ALA A 200 0.35 -13.34 -1.26
CA ALA A 200 -0.72 -13.47 -0.28
C ALA A 200 -0.43 -14.59 0.74
N THR A 201 0.25 -15.67 0.35
CA THR A 201 0.58 -16.78 1.27
C THR A 201 1.50 -16.38 2.43
N VAL A 202 2.37 -15.39 2.20
CA VAL A 202 3.29 -14.84 3.21
C VAL A 202 2.69 -13.63 3.92
N GLY A 203 1.42 -13.29 3.67
CA GLY A 203 0.77 -12.12 4.26
C GLY A 203 1.30 -10.79 3.70
N SER A 204 1.86 -10.83 2.49
CA SER A 204 2.23 -9.65 1.74
C SER A 204 1.29 -9.45 0.55
N MET A 205 1.52 -8.40 -0.24
CA MET A 205 0.71 -8.09 -1.41
C MET A 205 1.52 -7.36 -2.46
N MET A 206 1.06 -7.41 -3.71
CA MET A 206 1.67 -6.67 -4.82
C MET A 206 1.52 -5.15 -4.64
N GLY A 207 0.32 -4.72 -4.23
CA GLY A 207 -0.08 -3.31 -4.09
C GLY A 207 0.35 -2.43 -5.26
N SER A 208 0.97 -1.29 -4.97
CA SER A 208 1.37 -0.30 -5.97
C SER A 208 2.66 -0.64 -6.72
N GLY A 209 3.37 -1.72 -6.36
CA GLY A 209 4.72 -2.02 -6.87
C GLY A 209 5.84 -1.30 -6.11
N GLY A 210 5.60 -0.75 -4.91
CA GLY A 210 6.70 -0.38 -4.02
C GLY A 210 7.40 -1.63 -3.49
N LEU A 211 8.74 -1.69 -3.60
CA LEU A 211 9.58 -2.76 -3.03
C LEU A 211 10.70 -2.13 -2.20
N ILE A 212 10.56 -2.23 -0.88
CA ILE A 212 11.49 -1.63 0.09
C ILE A 212 12.33 -2.74 0.70
N VAL A 213 13.65 -2.67 0.47
CA VAL A 213 14.60 -3.68 0.94
C VAL A 213 15.16 -3.29 2.30
N MET A 214 15.24 -4.24 3.20
CA MET A 214 15.77 -4.10 4.55
C MET A 214 16.93 -5.08 4.73
N ASP A 215 18.00 -4.59 5.36
CA ASP A 215 19.17 -5.37 5.70
C ASP A 215 19.19 -5.78 7.18
N SER A 216 20.22 -6.51 7.60
CA SER A 216 20.42 -6.97 8.98
C SER A 216 20.48 -5.86 10.02
N THR A 217 20.68 -4.59 9.63
CA THR A 217 20.73 -3.43 10.54
C THR A 217 19.36 -2.82 10.82
N SER A 218 18.34 -3.22 10.07
CA SER A 218 16.99 -2.66 10.16
C SER A 218 16.21 -3.27 11.32
N ASN A 219 15.66 -2.46 12.23
CA ASN A 219 14.79 -2.91 13.32
C ASN A 219 13.34 -3.08 12.82
N MET A 220 12.78 -4.29 12.91
CA MET A 220 11.46 -4.56 12.34
C MET A 220 10.31 -3.93 13.14
N VAL A 221 10.50 -3.67 14.43
CA VAL A 221 9.54 -2.90 15.25
C VAL A 221 9.47 -1.46 14.77
N ASP A 222 10.62 -0.83 14.49
CA ASP A 222 10.67 0.54 13.98
C ASP A 222 10.13 0.65 12.56
N VAL A 223 10.38 -0.35 11.72
CA VAL A 223 9.77 -0.46 10.39
C VAL A 223 8.24 -0.50 10.49
N ALA A 224 7.70 -1.36 11.36
CA ALA A 224 6.26 -1.46 11.58
C ALA A 224 5.69 -0.15 12.14
N ARG A 225 6.40 0.50 13.07
CA ARG A 225 6.04 1.80 13.65
C ARG A 225 5.97 2.89 12.60
N PHE A 226 6.99 3.03 11.75
CA PHE A 226 7.05 4.01 10.66
C PHE A 226 5.88 3.85 9.67
N PHE A 227 5.57 2.63 9.26
CA PHE A 227 4.44 2.41 8.35
C PHE A 227 3.07 2.59 9.00
N MET A 228 2.96 2.28 10.29
CA MET A 228 1.75 2.59 11.05
C MET A 228 1.55 4.11 11.22
N GLU A 229 2.63 4.86 11.47
CA GLU A 229 2.62 6.33 11.54
C GLU A 229 2.10 6.92 10.22
N PHE A 230 2.63 6.45 9.09
CA PHE A 230 2.12 6.84 7.77
C PHE A 230 0.62 6.53 7.62
N CYS A 231 0.17 5.33 7.96
CA CYS A 231 -1.24 4.96 7.82
C CYS A 231 -2.17 5.76 8.76
N MET A 232 -1.67 6.13 9.94
CA MET A 232 -2.35 6.97 10.92
C MET A 232 -2.53 8.40 10.36
N ASP A 233 -1.45 9.01 9.87
CA ASP A 233 -1.45 10.37 9.31
C ASP A 233 -2.31 10.48 8.05
N GLU A 234 -2.30 9.44 7.23
CA GLU A 234 -3.06 9.38 5.97
C GLU A 234 -4.51 8.92 6.15
N SER A 235 -4.96 8.70 7.40
CA SER A 235 -6.34 8.34 7.68
C SER A 235 -7.30 9.49 7.41
N CYS A 236 -8.35 9.26 6.62
CA CYS A 236 -9.39 10.26 6.39
C CYS A 236 -10.29 10.55 7.63
N GLY A 237 -10.10 9.78 8.70
CA GLY A 237 -10.81 9.91 9.98
C GLY A 237 -12.30 9.54 9.95
N LYS A 238 -12.77 8.80 8.94
CA LYS A 238 -14.20 8.49 8.78
C LYS A 238 -14.70 7.37 9.70
N CYS A 239 -14.05 6.21 9.70
CA CYS A 239 -14.46 5.06 10.51
C CYS A 239 -13.66 5.00 11.81
N ILE A 240 -14.33 4.71 12.92
CA ILE A 240 -13.72 4.67 14.26
C ILE A 240 -12.58 3.65 14.34
N PRO A 241 -12.71 2.41 13.82
CA PRO A 241 -11.63 1.42 13.89
C PRO A 241 -10.32 1.93 13.31
N CYS A 242 -10.35 2.50 12.10
CA CYS A 242 -9.15 3.07 11.49
C CYS A 242 -8.68 4.33 12.20
N ARG A 243 -9.58 5.31 12.46
CA ARG A 243 -9.21 6.61 13.02
C ARG A 243 -8.56 6.50 14.40
N VAL A 244 -9.09 5.65 15.26
CA VAL A 244 -8.67 5.53 16.66
C VAL A 244 -7.74 4.34 16.83
N GLY A 245 -8.02 3.22 16.16
CA GLY A 245 -7.21 2.01 16.28
C GLY A 245 -5.79 2.19 15.76
N THR A 246 -5.56 2.89 14.64
CA THR A 246 -4.20 3.15 14.14
C THR A 246 -3.36 3.97 15.13
N VAL A 247 -3.96 4.94 15.81
CA VAL A 247 -3.30 5.73 16.87
C VAL A 247 -2.88 4.84 18.04
N HIS A 248 -3.76 3.95 18.49
CA HIS A 248 -3.43 3.02 19.58
C HIS A 248 -2.38 1.98 19.16
N ILE A 249 -2.45 1.44 17.95
CA ILE A 249 -1.42 0.53 17.41
C ILE A 249 -0.07 1.24 17.36
N HIS A 250 -0.02 2.48 16.84
CA HIS A 250 1.19 3.29 16.83
C HIS A 250 1.74 3.52 18.23
N GLY A 251 0.89 3.90 19.20
CA GLY A 251 1.32 4.12 20.59
C GLY A 251 1.87 2.85 21.27
N LEU A 252 1.30 1.68 20.98
CA LEU A 252 1.83 0.41 21.47
C LEU A 252 3.20 0.09 20.83
N LEU A 253 3.37 0.33 19.53
CA LEU A 253 4.65 0.15 18.84
C LEU A 253 5.73 1.11 19.37
N ASP A 254 5.37 2.36 19.66
CA ASP A 254 6.26 3.34 20.27
C ASP A 254 6.71 2.89 21.67
N LYS A 255 5.76 2.41 22.49
CA LYS A 255 6.05 1.82 23.81
C LYS A 255 6.97 0.61 23.73
N ILE A 256 6.82 -0.24 22.70
CA ILE A 256 7.70 -1.40 22.46
C ILE A 256 9.10 -0.93 22.04
N SER A 257 9.19 0.01 21.08
CA SER A 257 10.48 0.55 20.61
C SER A 257 11.29 1.23 21.73
N GLN A 258 10.61 1.85 22.71
CA GLN A 258 11.22 2.48 23.88
C GLN A 258 11.58 1.50 25.02
N GLY A 259 11.29 0.20 24.86
CA GLY A 259 11.57 -0.79 25.90
C GLY A 259 10.66 -0.65 27.13
N GLU A 260 9.43 -0.16 26.95
CA GLU A 260 8.48 0.11 28.04
C GLU A 260 7.27 -0.84 28.05
N ALA A 261 7.07 -1.58 26.97
CA ALA A 261 5.92 -2.44 26.79
C ALA A 261 6.04 -3.74 27.62
N THR A 262 4.89 -4.25 28.03
CA THR A 262 4.75 -5.52 28.73
C THR A 262 4.24 -6.61 27.78
N PRO A 263 4.31 -7.90 28.15
CA PRO A 263 3.67 -8.96 27.38
C PRO A 263 2.16 -8.75 27.14
N GLY A 264 1.47 -8.10 28.07
CA GLY A 264 0.05 -7.73 27.90
C GLY A 264 -0.16 -6.66 26.82
N ASP A 265 0.76 -5.71 26.68
CA ASP A 265 0.71 -4.71 25.61
C ASP A 265 0.91 -5.36 24.23
N LEU A 266 1.78 -6.38 24.14
CA LEU A 266 1.98 -7.14 22.90
C LEU A 266 0.74 -7.94 22.49
N ALA A 267 0.08 -8.59 23.46
CA ALA A 267 -1.19 -9.28 23.21
C ALA A 267 -2.29 -8.31 22.75
N LEU A 268 -2.38 -7.14 23.41
CA LEU A 268 -3.31 -6.09 23.02
C LEU A 268 -3.04 -5.56 21.60
N LEU A 269 -1.76 -5.41 21.23
CA LEU A 269 -1.35 -5.01 19.88
C LEU A 269 -1.89 -5.98 18.81
N GLU A 270 -1.77 -7.29 19.04
CA GLU A 270 -2.27 -8.33 18.13
C GLU A 270 -3.79 -8.29 17.96
N GLU A 271 -4.53 -8.22 19.08
CA GLU A 271 -5.99 -8.11 19.08
C GLU A 271 -6.47 -6.86 18.34
N LEU A 272 -5.80 -5.73 18.61
CA LEU A 272 -6.14 -4.46 18.00
C LEU A 272 -5.86 -4.46 16.49
N CYS A 273 -4.75 -5.06 16.04
CA CYS A 273 -4.44 -5.21 14.62
C CYS A 273 -5.55 -5.99 13.90
N LEU A 274 -6.00 -7.11 14.48
CA LEU A 274 -7.11 -7.89 13.93
C LEU A 274 -8.40 -7.08 13.87
N MET A 275 -8.77 -6.40 14.96
CA MET A 275 -9.98 -5.58 15.00
C MET A 275 -9.96 -4.49 13.92
N VAL A 276 -8.86 -3.76 13.79
CA VAL A 276 -8.73 -2.68 12.79
C VAL A 276 -8.84 -3.23 11.38
N ARG A 277 -8.21 -4.38 11.09
CA ARG A 277 -8.27 -5.04 9.78
C ARG A 277 -9.70 -5.42 9.41
N GLU A 278 -10.41 -6.11 10.30
CA GLU A 278 -11.74 -6.68 10.00
C GLU A 278 -12.86 -5.63 10.01
N THR A 279 -12.71 -4.54 10.75
CA THR A 279 -13.82 -3.59 10.98
C THR A 279 -13.63 -2.22 10.31
N SER A 280 -12.53 -2.03 9.58
CA SER A 280 -12.30 -0.81 8.81
C SER A 280 -13.11 -0.76 7.51
N LEU A 281 -13.57 0.45 7.16
CA LEU A 281 -14.49 0.68 6.04
C LEU A 281 -13.85 0.51 4.65
N CYS A 282 -12.58 0.90 4.50
CA CYS A 282 -11.90 0.95 3.21
C CYS A 282 -10.54 0.22 3.27
N GLY A 283 -9.97 -0.03 2.09
CA GLY A 283 -8.72 -0.77 1.94
C GLY A 283 -7.54 -0.19 2.75
N LEU A 284 -7.47 1.13 2.95
CA LEU A 284 -6.43 1.75 3.80
C LEU A 284 -6.51 1.22 5.23
N GLY A 285 -7.68 1.34 5.89
CA GLY A 285 -7.82 0.89 7.27
C GLY A 285 -7.73 -0.63 7.41
N GLN A 286 -8.22 -1.38 6.41
CA GLN A 286 -8.11 -2.83 6.40
C GLN A 286 -6.66 -3.30 6.29
N SER A 287 -5.84 -2.64 5.46
CA SER A 287 -4.44 -3.01 5.26
C SER A 287 -3.45 -2.30 6.19
N ALA A 288 -3.86 -1.25 6.91
CA ALA A 288 -2.98 -0.51 7.81
C ALA A 288 -2.25 -1.40 8.85
N PRO A 289 -2.89 -2.42 9.46
CA PRO A 289 -2.21 -3.31 10.39
C PRO A 289 -1.27 -4.34 9.73
N THR A 290 -1.33 -4.53 8.41
CA THR A 290 -0.59 -5.59 7.71
C THR A 290 0.92 -5.56 7.95
N PRO A 291 1.62 -4.40 7.91
CA PRO A 291 3.04 -4.35 8.24
C PRO A 291 3.33 -4.90 9.64
N VAL A 292 2.52 -4.52 10.64
CA VAL A 292 2.65 -4.94 12.04
C VAL A 292 2.37 -6.43 12.19
N MET A 293 1.28 -6.92 11.60
CA MET A 293 0.92 -8.34 11.66
C MET A 293 1.99 -9.22 10.99
N SER A 294 2.55 -8.74 9.87
CA SER A 294 3.60 -9.44 9.14
C SER A 294 4.91 -9.48 9.93
N THR A 295 5.33 -8.36 10.53
CA THR A 295 6.54 -8.34 11.35
C THR A 295 6.38 -9.11 12.66
N LEU A 296 5.19 -9.13 13.27
CA LEU A 296 4.89 -10.01 14.41
C LEU A 296 4.97 -11.49 14.03
N ARG A 297 4.55 -11.86 12.81
CA ARG A 297 4.61 -13.25 12.33
C ARG A 297 6.05 -13.74 12.14
N PHE A 298 6.91 -12.92 11.53
CA PHE A 298 8.25 -13.38 11.11
C PHE A 298 9.38 -12.92 12.04
N PHE A 299 9.18 -11.84 12.79
CA PHE A 299 10.21 -11.20 13.61
C PHE A 299 9.76 -11.02 15.06
N ARG A 300 8.88 -11.92 15.55
CA ARG A 300 8.35 -11.87 16.93
C ARG A 300 9.44 -11.72 17.99
N GLY A 301 10.57 -12.38 17.80
CA GLY A 301 11.71 -12.32 18.73
C GLY A 301 12.24 -10.89 18.93
N GLU A 302 12.17 -10.01 17.92
CA GLU A 302 12.56 -8.60 18.07
C GLU A 302 11.60 -7.85 19.00
N TYR A 303 10.30 -8.10 18.86
CA TYR A 303 9.29 -7.54 19.77
C TYR A 303 9.51 -8.01 21.20
N GLU A 304 9.64 -9.32 21.40
CA GLU A 304 9.80 -9.94 22.72
C GLU A 304 11.09 -9.49 23.42
N SER A 305 12.18 -9.30 22.67
CA SER A 305 13.46 -8.82 23.21
C SER A 305 13.41 -7.40 23.77
N MET A 306 12.44 -6.59 23.34
CA MET A 306 12.24 -5.20 23.77
C MET A 306 11.20 -5.08 24.89
N LEU A 307 10.59 -6.17 25.33
CA LEU A 307 9.59 -6.11 26.41
C LEU A 307 10.26 -5.98 27.77
N ARG A 308 9.63 -5.19 28.65
CA ARG A 308 9.95 -5.24 30.09
C ARG A 308 9.47 -6.58 30.66
N PRO A 309 10.25 -7.19 31.57
CA PRO A 309 9.76 -8.30 32.36
C PRO A 309 8.46 -7.90 33.06
N ALA A 310 7.48 -8.80 33.08
CA ALA A 310 6.27 -8.59 33.85
C ALA A 310 6.66 -8.29 35.30
N ALA A 311 6.16 -7.19 35.86
CA ALA A 311 6.38 -6.90 37.27
C ALA A 311 5.90 -8.12 38.07
N ALA A 312 6.80 -8.74 38.83
CA ALA A 312 6.45 -9.85 39.70
C ALA A 312 5.30 -9.37 40.60
N TYR A 313 4.16 -10.05 40.53
CA TYR A 313 3.03 -9.83 41.41
C TYR A 313 3.55 -9.83 42.85
N ARG A 314 3.59 -8.67 43.51
CA ARG A 314 3.82 -8.57 44.95
C ARG A 314 2.44 -8.71 45.59
N PRO A 315 2.11 -9.84 46.24
CA PRO A 315 0.91 -9.89 47.06
C PRO A 315 1.07 -8.78 48.10
N GLY A 316 0.09 -7.89 48.19
CA GLY A 316 0.09 -6.80 49.17
C GLY A 316 0.32 -7.36 50.57
N GLY A 317 1.41 -6.92 51.20
CA GLY A 317 1.65 -7.19 52.61
C GLY A 317 0.60 -6.45 53.44
N ASN A 318 -0.50 -7.13 53.76
CA ASN A 318 -1.44 -6.69 54.77
C ASN A 318 -1.59 -7.82 55.80
N GLY A 319 -1.04 -7.58 56.99
CA GLY A 319 -1.24 -8.43 58.16
C GLY A 319 0.02 -8.62 59.00
N ALA A 320 0.64 -7.54 59.49
CA ALA A 320 1.45 -7.66 60.68
C ALA A 320 0.52 -8.06 61.85
N PRO A 321 0.82 -9.12 62.63
CA PRO A 321 0.04 -9.42 63.81
C PRO A 321 0.23 -8.29 64.82
N HIS A 322 -0.88 -7.74 65.32
CA HIS A 322 -0.90 -6.83 66.44
C HIS A 322 -0.33 -7.57 67.66
N GLU A 323 0.91 -7.24 68.05
CA GLU A 323 1.42 -7.57 69.38
C GLU A 323 0.62 -6.75 70.40
N SER A 324 -0.27 -7.42 71.14
CA SER A 324 -0.88 -6.87 72.34
C SER A 324 0.11 -6.96 73.49
N SER A 325 0.89 -5.90 73.71
CA SER A 325 1.59 -5.66 74.97
C SER A 325 0.59 -5.21 76.03
N ALA A 326 0.61 -5.90 77.17
CA ALA A 326 -0.23 -5.70 78.35
C ALA A 326 -0.14 -4.29 78.97
N GLY A 327 -1.23 -3.89 79.63
CA GLY A 327 -1.34 -2.72 80.50
C GLY A 327 -2.74 -2.63 81.10
#